data_AF-A0A1F2QZM0-F1
#
_entry.id   AF-A0A1F2QZM0-F1
#
_cell.length_a   1.000
_cell.length_b   1.000
_cell.length_c   1.000
_cell.angle_alpha   90.00
_cell.angle_beta   90.00
_cell.angle_gamma   90.00
#
_symmetry.space_group_name_H-M   'P 1'
#
loop_
_entity.id
_entity.type
_entity.pdbx_description
1 polymer ?
#
loop_
_entity_poly.entity_id
_entity_poly.type
_entity_poly.pdbx_seq_one_letter_code
_entity_poly.pdbx_strand_id
1 'polypeptide(L)'
;MGMAESDPVGSIIALLATAEMRLKEGRFDAAIEAYERVLMLDGLNQAAKKGLLAVVEARKQSRARETVPLDKVPALRIGAVALSQQQFDPHEGFVLSRINGEWDVRSILKLCPMPEEETLLIFARLLERQVISLR
;
A
#
# COMPACT_ATOMS: atom_id res chain seq x y z
N MET A 1 -36.42 0.40 -34.99
CA MET A 1 -36.95 -0.16 -33.73
C MET A 1 -35.80 -0.19 -32.74
N GLY A 2 -35.89 0.59 -31.65
CA GLY A 2 -35.00 0.58 -30.47
C GLY A 2 -33.54 0.99 -30.72
N MET A 3 -33.22 2.27 -30.60
CA MET A 3 -31.87 2.69 -30.23
C MET A 3 -31.52 1.98 -28.92
N ALA A 4 -30.42 1.23 -28.90
CA ALA A 4 -29.83 0.75 -27.67
C ALA A 4 -29.40 2.00 -26.88
N GLU A 5 -30.28 2.43 -25.99
CA GLU A 5 -29.97 3.39 -24.94
C GLU A 5 -28.71 2.87 -24.27
N SER A 6 -27.60 3.58 -24.45
CA SER A 6 -26.34 3.22 -23.81
C SER A 6 -26.55 3.39 -22.33
N ASP A 7 -26.98 2.33 -21.64
CA ASP A 7 -27.17 2.30 -20.19
C ASP A 7 -25.86 2.74 -19.53
N PRO A 8 -25.76 3.99 -19.06
CA PRO A 8 -24.51 4.49 -18.52
C PRO A 8 -24.15 3.70 -17.25
N VAL A 9 -25.18 3.23 -16.54
CA VAL A 9 -25.08 2.36 -15.38
C VAL A 9 -24.49 0.99 -15.74
N GLY A 10 -24.95 0.36 -16.83
CA GLY A 10 -24.42 -0.92 -17.29
C GLY A 10 -22.94 -0.83 -17.70
N SER A 11 -22.57 0.27 -18.35
CA SER A 11 -21.19 0.56 -18.72
C SER A 11 -20.30 0.77 -17.49
N ILE A 12 -20.79 1.50 -16.47
CA ILE A 12 -20.08 1.69 -15.20
C ILE A 12 -19.86 0.37 -14.47
N ILE A 13 -20.87 -0.48 -14.37
CA ILE A 13 -20.76 -1.80 -13.70
C ILE A 13 -19.72 -2.67 -14.40
N ALA A 14 -19.74 -2.73 -15.74
CA ALA A 14 -18.77 -3.50 -16.51
C ALA A 14 -17.33 -2.98 -16.32
N LEU A 15 -17.14 -1.66 -16.28
CA LEU A 15 -15.84 -1.05 -16.02
C LEU A 15 -15.35 -1.31 -14.60
N LEU A 16 -16.21 -1.22 -13.58
CA LEU A 16 -15.87 -1.54 -12.19
C LEU A 16 -15.44 -3.01 -12.04
N ALA A 17 -16.22 -3.94 -12.60
CA ALA A 17 -15.87 -5.36 -12.57
C ALA A 17 -14.53 -5.65 -13.26
N THR A 18 -14.26 -4.97 -14.39
CA THR A 18 -12.98 -5.07 -15.09
C THR A 18 -11.83 -4.51 -14.25
N ALA A 19 -12.05 -3.39 -13.56
CA ALA A 19 -11.05 -2.78 -12.68
C ALA A 19 -10.71 -3.68 -11.48
N GLU A 20 -11.72 -4.28 -10.85
CA GLU A 20 -11.55 -5.23 -9.75
C GLU A 20 -10.82 -6.51 -10.19
N MET A 21 -11.11 -7.02 -11.39
CA MET A 21 -10.40 -8.17 -11.94
C MET A 21 -8.91 -7.85 -12.16
N ARG A 22 -8.61 -6.69 -12.76
CA ARG A 22 -7.23 -6.23 -12.99
C ARG A 22 -6.46 -6.02 -11.70
N LEU A 23 -7.13 -5.51 -10.65
CA LEU A 23 -6.56 -5.40 -9.31
C LEU A 23 -6.13 -6.78 -8.79
N LYS A 24 -7.01 -7.78 -8.87
CA LYS A 24 -6.72 -9.16 -8.43
C LYS A 24 -5.59 -9.81 -9.23
N GLU A 25 -5.45 -9.45 -10.50
CA GLU A 25 -4.35 -9.89 -11.37
C GLU A 25 -3.02 -9.16 -11.09
N GLY A 26 -2.98 -8.18 -10.17
CA GLY A 26 -1.79 -7.36 -9.89
C GLY A 26 -1.50 -6.30 -10.97
N ARG A 27 -2.42 -6.09 -11.91
CA ARG A 27 -2.31 -5.09 -12.99
C ARG A 27 -2.78 -3.72 -12.49
N PHE A 28 -2.03 -3.13 -11.57
CA PHE A 28 -2.42 -1.91 -10.88
C PHE A 28 -2.67 -0.73 -11.83
N ASP A 29 -1.80 -0.48 -12.81
CA ASP A 29 -1.97 0.64 -13.74
C ASP A 29 -3.23 0.49 -14.59
N ALA A 30 -3.50 -0.72 -15.09
CA ALA A 30 -4.71 -1.01 -15.87
C ALA A 30 -5.99 -0.93 -15.01
N ALA A 31 -5.90 -1.22 -13.71
CA ALA A 31 -7.02 -1.07 -12.77
C ALA A 31 -7.32 0.40 -12.49
N ILE A 32 -6.28 1.24 -12.30
CA ILE A 32 -6.41 2.69 -12.12
C ILE A 32 -7.12 3.31 -13.31
N GLU A 33 -6.66 3.04 -14.53
CA GLU A 33 -7.29 3.56 -15.74
C GLU A 33 -8.78 3.19 -15.86
N ALA A 34 -9.15 1.99 -15.42
CA ALA A 34 -10.54 1.52 -15.47
C ALA A 34 -11.41 2.27 -14.45
N TYR A 35 -10.92 2.48 -13.22
CA TYR A 35 -11.63 3.29 -12.22
C TYR A 35 -11.70 4.77 -12.59
N GLU A 36 -10.65 5.34 -13.20
CA GLU A 36 -10.67 6.71 -13.71
C GLU A 36 -11.70 6.88 -14.83
N ARG A 37 -11.83 5.89 -15.73
CA ARG A 37 -12.91 5.88 -16.73
C ARG A 37 -14.29 5.87 -16.09
N VAL A 38 -14.49 5.14 -15.00
CA VAL A 38 -15.75 5.18 -14.24
C VAL A 38 -15.98 6.58 -13.66
N LEU A 39 -14.96 7.22 -13.08
CA LEU A 39 -15.08 8.57 -12.54
C LEU A 39 -15.29 9.65 -13.61
N MET A 40 -14.81 9.44 -14.83
CA MET A 40 -15.11 10.31 -15.96
C MET A 40 -16.59 10.24 -16.37
N LEU A 41 -17.21 9.06 -16.25
CA LEU A 41 -18.65 8.86 -16.53
C LEU A 41 -19.54 9.27 -15.34
N ASP A 42 -19.07 9.01 -14.12
CA ASP A 42 -19.76 9.31 -12.86
C ASP A 42 -18.73 9.75 -11.80
N GLY A 43 -18.48 11.06 -11.72
CA GLY A 43 -17.50 11.64 -10.78
C GLY A 43 -17.87 11.50 -9.30
N LEU A 44 -19.10 11.10 -9.01
CA LEU A 44 -19.59 10.83 -7.65
C LEU A 44 -19.53 9.34 -7.30
N ASN A 45 -19.06 8.49 -8.22
CA ASN A 45 -18.99 7.06 -8.03
C ASN A 45 -18.07 6.69 -6.85
N GLN A 46 -18.69 6.31 -5.73
CA GLN A 46 -17.97 5.92 -4.53
C GLN A 46 -17.21 4.60 -4.72
N ALA A 47 -17.73 3.68 -5.54
CA ALA A 47 -17.08 2.40 -5.81
C ALA A 47 -15.75 2.61 -6.54
N ALA A 48 -15.71 3.49 -7.54
CA ALA A 48 -14.47 3.81 -8.25
C ALA A 48 -13.45 4.53 -7.37
N LYS A 49 -13.87 5.48 -6.52
CA LYS A 49 -12.97 6.13 -5.55
C LYS A 49 -12.38 5.13 -4.57
N LYS A 50 -13.21 4.26 -3.99
CA LYS A 50 -12.77 3.17 -3.10
C LYS A 50 -11.83 2.20 -3.83
N GLY A 51 -12.16 1.86 -5.07
CA GLY A 51 -11.34 1.01 -5.93
C GLY A 51 -9.95 1.58 -6.16
N LEU A 52 -9.84 2.87 -6.51
CA LEU A 52 -8.55 3.55 -6.66
C LEU A 52 -7.71 3.52 -5.39
N LEU A 53 -8.33 3.79 -4.24
CA LEU A 53 -7.64 3.70 -2.95
C LEU A 53 -7.12 2.27 -2.70
N ALA A 54 -7.97 1.26 -2.93
CA ALA A 54 -7.58 -0.14 -2.81
C ALA A 54 -6.45 -0.53 -3.77
N VAL A 55 -6.41 0.00 -5.00
CA VAL A 55 -5.29 -0.24 -5.93
C VAL A 55 -4.00 0.35 -5.38
N VAL A 56 -4.04 1.60 -4.89
CA VAL A 56 -2.87 2.27 -4.33
C VAL A 56 -2.36 1.52 -3.09
N GLU A 57 -3.26 1.09 -2.22
CA GLU A 57 -2.92 0.29 -1.03
C GLU A 57 -2.32 -1.06 -1.40
N ALA A 58 -2.95 -1.81 -2.30
CA ALA A 58 -2.45 -3.11 -2.76
C ALA A 58 -1.08 -2.99 -3.43
N ARG A 59 -0.86 -1.95 -4.24
CA ARG A 59 0.45 -1.65 -4.85
C ARG A 59 1.50 -1.34 -3.80
N LYS A 60 1.17 -0.52 -2.81
CA LYS A 60 2.09 -0.20 -1.70
C LYS A 60 2.45 -1.45 -0.90
N GLN A 61 1.47 -2.28 -0.56
CA GLN A 61 1.70 -3.52 0.19
C GLN A 61 2.53 -4.52 -0.59
N SER A 62 2.25 -4.71 -1.88
CA SER A 62 3.05 -5.58 -2.76
C SER A 62 4.49 -5.12 -2.83
N ARG A 63 4.71 -3.83 -3.10
CA ARG A 63 6.05 -3.25 -3.13
C ARG A 63 6.77 -3.35 -1.79
N ALA A 64 6.07 -3.15 -0.67
CA ALA A 64 6.66 -3.32 0.66
C ALA A 64 7.10 -4.77 0.91
N ARG A 65 6.27 -5.76 0.53
CA ARG A 65 6.64 -7.18 0.61
C ARG A 65 7.84 -7.54 -0.26
N GLU A 66 7.96 -6.95 -1.44
CA GLU A 66 9.09 -7.16 -2.34
C GLU A 66 10.37 -6.45 -1.84
N THR A 67 10.23 -5.26 -1.26
CA THR A 67 11.36 -4.43 -0.81
C THR A 67 11.90 -4.86 0.55
N VAL A 68 11.05 -5.43 1.41
CA VAL A 68 11.38 -5.79 2.80
C VAL A 68 11.49 -7.31 2.94
N PRO A 69 12.68 -7.90 2.75
CA PRO A 69 12.91 -9.32 3.03
C PRO A 69 12.70 -9.63 4.51
N LEU A 70 11.84 -10.62 4.76
CA LEU A 70 11.42 -11.03 6.11
C LEU A 70 12.54 -11.66 6.96
N ASP A 71 13.56 -12.21 6.31
CA ASP A 71 14.68 -12.91 6.94
C ASP A 71 15.83 -11.98 7.34
N LYS A 72 15.79 -10.72 6.87
CA LYS A 72 16.85 -9.75 7.14
C LYS A 72 16.68 -9.09 8.49
N VAL A 73 17.79 -8.67 9.06
CA VAL A 73 17.81 -7.96 10.34
C VAL A 73 17.85 -6.45 10.06
N PRO A 74 16.80 -5.69 10.41
CA PRO A 74 16.81 -4.24 10.31
C PRO A 74 17.71 -3.64 11.40
N ALA A 75 18.51 -2.65 11.01
CA ALA A 75 19.34 -1.86 11.89
C ALA A 75 19.16 -0.37 11.59
N LEU A 76 19.17 0.47 12.64
CA LEU A 76 19.14 1.92 12.49
C LEU A 76 20.38 2.38 11.71
N ARG A 77 20.16 3.13 10.64
CA ARG A 77 21.21 3.73 9.81
C ARG A 77 21.60 5.11 10.32
N ILE A 78 20.66 5.85 10.91
CA ILE A 78 20.87 7.21 11.40
C ILE A 78 21.10 7.23 12.92
N GLY A 79 21.84 8.23 13.40
CA GLY A 79 22.06 8.45 14.84
C GLY A 79 20.83 9.02 15.54
N ALA A 80 20.81 8.90 16.88
CA ALA A 80 19.68 9.31 17.72
C ALA A 80 19.23 10.77 17.51
N VAL A 81 20.17 11.70 17.29
CA VAL A 81 19.85 13.12 17.05
C VAL A 81 19.07 13.31 15.76
N ALA A 82 19.48 12.64 14.68
CA ALA A 82 18.77 12.71 13.40
C ALA A 82 17.40 12.03 13.49
N LEU A 83 17.31 10.93 14.25
CA LEU A 83 16.04 10.24 14.52
C LEU A 83 15.04 11.16 15.24
N SER A 84 15.47 11.89 16.28
CA SER A 84 14.60 12.82 17.03
C SER A 84 14.10 14.02 16.21
N GLN A 85 14.81 14.38 15.13
CA GLN A 85 14.42 15.47 14.22
C GLN A 85 13.41 15.03 13.16
N GLN A 86 13.20 13.72 12.99
CA GLN A 86 12.20 13.19 12.06
C GLN A 86 10.82 13.19 12.72
N GLN A 87 9.79 13.45 11.91
CA GLN A 87 8.41 13.26 12.33
C GLN A 87 8.02 11.79 12.11
N PHE A 88 7.80 11.07 13.21
CA PHE A 88 7.31 9.69 13.18
C PHE A 88 5.92 9.63 13.78
N ASP A 89 5.03 8.90 13.10
CA ASP A 89 3.73 8.55 13.67
C ASP A 89 3.89 7.52 14.81
N PRO A 90 2.91 7.37 15.72
CA PRO A 90 2.99 6.42 16.84
C PRO A 90 3.32 4.98 16.41
N HIS A 91 2.77 4.54 15.27
CA HIS A 91 3.06 3.21 14.72
C HIS A 91 4.51 3.09 14.24
N GLU A 92 5.05 4.13 13.57
CA GLU A 92 6.45 4.17 13.13
C GLU A 92 7.41 4.15 14.31
N GLY A 93 7.12 4.95 15.34
CA GLY A 93 7.89 4.98 16.59
C GLY A 93 7.91 3.63 17.30
N PHE A 94 6.79 2.90 17.28
CA PHE A 94 6.73 1.55 17.84
C PHE A 94 7.63 0.58 17.06
N VAL A 95 7.55 0.55 15.72
CA VAL A 95 8.44 -0.31 14.91
C VAL A 95 9.90 0.03 15.17
N LEU A 96 10.26 1.31 15.15
CA LEU A 96 11.63 1.77 15.44
C LEU A 96 12.11 1.34 16.82
N SER A 97 11.24 1.35 17.84
CA SER A 97 11.58 0.87 19.18
C SER A 97 11.93 -0.61 19.24
N ARG A 98 11.46 -1.40 18.26
CA ARG A 98 11.77 -2.83 18.11
C ARG A 98 13.00 -3.09 17.26
N ILE A 99 13.48 -2.10 16.51
CA ILE A 99 14.69 -2.22 15.68
C ILE A 99 15.91 -2.04 16.57
N ASN A 100 16.37 -3.15 17.15
CA ASN A 100 17.60 -3.21 17.94
C ASN A 100 18.82 -3.70 17.15
N GLY A 101 18.63 -4.13 15.89
CA GLY A 101 19.70 -4.70 15.07
C GLY A 101 19.99 -6.19 15.33
N GLU A 102 19.16 -6.89 16.12
CA GLU A 102 19.34 -8.31 16.41
C GLU A 102 18.19 -9.19 15.90
N TRP A 103 16.96 -8.65 15.87
CA TRP A 103 15.77 -9.39 15.50
C TRP A 103 15.51 -9.25 14.00
N ASP A 104 15.16 -10.34 13.31
CA ASP A 104 14.74 -10.29 11.92
C ASP A 104 13.36 -9.60 11.76
N VAL A 105 13.06 -9.14 10.55
CA VAL A 105 11.79 -8.47 10.25
C VAL A 105 10.59 -9.36 10.63
N ARG A 106 10.62 -10.66 10.34
CA ARG A 106 9.53 -11.59 10.69
C ARG A 106 9.29 -11.68 12.20
N SER A 107 10.34 -11.68 13.01
CA SER A 107 10.23 -11.70 14.47
C SER A 107 9.66 -10.38 14.99
N ILE A 108 10.08 -9.24 14.43
CA ILE A 108 9.52 -7.92 14.78
C ILE A 108 8.04 -7.84 14.41
N LEU A 109 7.66 -8.33 13.23
CA LEU A 109 6.26 -8.36 12.76
C LEU A 109 5.33 -9.04 13.76
N LYS A 110 5.75 -10.16 14.36
CA LYS A 110 4.96 -10.89 15.36
C LYS A 110 4.81 -10.16 16.69
N LEU A 111 5.72 -9.24 17.02
CA LEU A 111 5.68 -8.46 18.25
C LEU A 111 4.84 -7.19 18.13
N CYS A 112 4.57 -6.75 16.92
CA CYS A 112 3.84 -5.52 16.67
C CYS A 112 2.33 -5.73 16.92
N PRO A 113 1.65 -4.83 17.67
CA PRO A 113 0.21 -4.91 17.94
C PRO A 113 -0.64 -4.45 16.75
N MET A 114 -0.08 -4.44 15.54
CA MET A 114 -0.70 -3.94 14.30
C MET A 114 -0.53 -4.97 13.18
N PRO A 115 -1.31 -4.89 12.09
CA PRO A 115 -1.25 -5.86 11.00
C PRO A 115 0.15 -5.99 10.41
N GLU A 116 0.52 -7.20 9.97
CA GLU A 116 1.82 -7.46 9.35
C GLU A 116 2.02 -6.60 8.10
N GLU A 117 0.97 -6.42 7.30
CA GLU A 117 1.00 -5.58 6.09
C GLU A 117 1.28 -4.12 6.43
N GLU A 118 0.68 -3.60 7.51
CA GLU A 118 0.91 -2.23 7.96
C GLU A 118 2.34 -2.04 8.47
N THR A 119 2.83 -3.01 9.24
CA THR A 119 4.21 -2.99 9.73
C THR A 119 5.23 -3.07 8.58
N LEU A 120 4.98 -3.89 7.55
CA LEU A 120 5.81 -3.95 6.34
C LEU A 120 5.82 -2.62 5.58
N LEU A 121 4.67 -1.94 5.47
CA LEU A 121 4.60 -0.61 4.88
C LEU A 121 5.47 0.39 5.64
N ILE A 122 5.47 0.33 6.98
CA ILE A 122 6.35 1.16 7.81
C ILE A 122 7.82 0.84 7.52
N PHE A 123 8.21 -0.43 7.49
CA PHE A 123 9.57 -0.84 7.13
C PHE A 123 9.99 -0.29 5.77
N ALA A 124 9.14 -0.41 4.76
CA ALA A 124 9.41 0.10 3.42
C ALA A 124 9.62 1.62 3.43
N ARG A 125 8.77 2.39 4.13
CA ARG A 125 8.93 3.84 4.29
C ARG A 125 10.23 4.21 5.00
N LEU A 126 10.58 3.50 6.07
CA LEU A 126 11.82 3.75 6.82
C LEU A 126 13.07 3.45 5.99
N LEU A 127 13.03 2.44 5.12
CA LEU A 127 14.09 2.13 4.15
C LEU A 127 14.18 3.20 3.06
N GLU A 128 13.05 3.63 2.49
CA GLU A 128 13.00 4.69 1.49
C GLU A 128 13.54 6.01 2.05
N ARG A 129 13.24 6.32 3.32
CA ARG A 129 13.78 7.49 4.05
C ARG A 129 15.24 7.31 4.53
N GLN A 130 15.85 6.15 4.29
CA GLN A 130 17.19 5.79 4.76
C GLN A 130 17.38 5.87 6.28
N VAL A 131 16.30 5.74 7.05
CA VAL A 131 16.35 5.71 8.53
C VAL A 131 16.92 4.39 9.01
N ILE A 132 16.58 3.30 8.30
CA ILE A 132 17.02 1.94 8.62
C ILE A 132 17.71 1.30 7.42
N SER A 133 18.41 0.21 7.68
CA SER A 133 19.05 -0.64 6.67
C SER A 133 18.84 -2.10 7.03
N LEU A 134 18.82 -2.98 6.02
CA LEU A 134 18.68 -4.43 6.20
C LEU A 134 20.05 -5.08 5.99
N ARG A 135 20.50 -5.90 6.94
CA ARG A 135 21.76 -6.66 6.87
C ARG A 135 21.50 -8.16 6.82
#